data_AF-A0A485CM50-F1
#
_entry.id   AF-A0A485CM50-F1
#
_cell.length_a   1.000
_cell.length_b   1.000
_cell.length_c   1.000
_cell.angle_alpha   90.00
_cell.angle_beta   90.00
_cell.angle_gamma   90.00
#
_symmetry.space_group_name_H-M   'P 1'
#
loop_
_entity.id
_entity.type
_entity.pdbx_description
1 polymer ?
#
loop_
_entity_poly.entity_id
_entity_poly.type
_entity_poly.pdbx_seq_one_letter_code
_entity_poly.pdbx_strand_id
1 'polypeptide(L)'
;MLPGGDIDGDRDDYAAKLRRRFSFISESMARHYARTYGSNSELLLAEAASVADLGEDFGHEFYEAELKYLVEHEWVRTLEDAIWRRTKQGMWLNDQQQARIGEWLAQHAGKSELSLAS
;
A
#
# COMPACT_ATOMS: atom_id res chain seq x y z
N MET A 1 2.86 3.59 -22.30
CA MET A 1 1.95 3.47 -21.14
C MET A 1 2.81 3.34 -19.90
N LEU A 2 2.65 4.22 -18.91
CA LEU A 2 3.36 4.11 -17.63
C LEU A 2 2.61 3.10 -16.71
N PRO A 3 3.32 2.31 -15.88
CA PRO A 3 2.68 1.41 -14.93
C PRO A 3 1.71 2.16 -14.00
N GLY A 4 0.53 1.60 -13.73
CA GLY A 4 -0.49 2.20 -12.85
C GLY A 4 -1.44 3.22 -13.50
N GLY A 5 -1.15 3.67 -14.73
CA GLY A 5 -1.97 4.65 -15.45
C GLY A 5 -3.13 4.07 -16.26
N ASP A 6 -3.40 2.77 -16.17
CA ASP A 6 -4.48 2.08 -16.89
C ASP A 6 -5.81 2.22 -16.14
N ILE A 7 -6.20 3.48 -15.88
CA ILE A 7 -7.46 3.83 -15.26
C ILE A 7 -8.34 4.47 -16.33
N ASP A 8 -9.34 3.70 -16.75
CA ASP A 8 -10.36 4.13 -17.71
C ASP A 8 -11.28 5.17 -17.04
N GLY A 9 -10.90 6.45 -17.13
CA GLY A 9 -11.66 7.60 -16.62
C GLY A 9 -10.95 8.45 -15.56
N ASP A 10 -11.74 9.09 -14.70
CA ASP A 10 -11.24 9.89 -13.58
C ASP A 10 -10.85 9.00 -12.39
N ARG A 11 -9.99 9.53 -11.49
CA ARG A 11 -9.52 8.79 -10.32
C ARG A 11 -10.65 8.53 -9.32
N ASP A 12 -11.64 9.42 -9.24
CA ASP A 12 -12.81 9.22 -8.38
C ASP A 12 -13.75 8.14 -8.95
N ASP A 13 -13.90 8.03 -10.28
CA ASP A 13 -14.62 6.91 -10.92
C ASP A 13 -13.90 5.58 -10.64
N TYR A 14 -12.58 5.57 -10.70
CA TYR A 14 -11.80 4.38 -10.39
C TYR A 14 -11.89 4.01 -8.90
N ALA A 15 -11.86 4.98 -7.99
CA ALA A 15 -12.10 4.73 -6.56
C ALA A 15 -13.49 4.11 -6.31
N ALA A 16 -14.53 4.59 -7.02
CA ALA A 16 -15.87 4.01 -6.94
C ALA A 16 -15.91 2.56 -7.48
N LYS A 17 -15.19 2.27 -8.57
CA LYS A 17 -15.02 0.90 -9.10
C LYS A 17 -14.31 -0.01 -8.09
N LEU A 18 -13.20 0.46 -7.51
CA LEU A 18 -12.44 -0.22 -6.45
C LEU A 18 -13.34 -0.59 -5.28
N ARG A 19 -14.11 0.37 -4.75
CA ARG A 19 -15.02 0.15 -3.63
C ARG A 19 -16.15 -0.84 -3.96
N ARG A 20 -16.61 -0.87 -5.21
CA ARG A 20 -17.60 -1.88 -5.65
C ARG A 20 -17.00 -3.29 -5.71
N ARG A 21 -15.74 -3.41 -6.12
CA ARG A 21 -15.04 -4.68 -6.24
C ARG A 21 -14.59 -5.20 -4.86
N PHE A 22 -14.08 -4.31 -4.03
CA PHE A 22 -13.61 -4.57 -2.68
C PHE A 22 -14.51 -3.85 -1.69
N SER A 23 -15.67 -4.43 -1.38
CA SER A 23 -16.69 -3.79 -0.51
C SER A 23 -16.23 -3.53 0.94
N PHE A 24 -15.09 -4.09 1.35
CA PHE A 24 -14.52 -3.94 2.68
C PHE A 24 -13.66 -2.68 2.85
N ILE A 25 -13.20 -2.03 1.78
CA ILE A 25 -12.37 -0.82 1.89
C ILE A 25 -13.23 0.44 2.09
N SER A 26 -12.72 1.39 2.88
CA SER A 26 -13.37 2.69 3.08
C SER A 26 -13.29 3.55 1.81
N GLU A 27 -14.10 4.61 1.73
CA GLU A 27 -14.02 5.56 0.62
C GLU A 27 -12.66 6.28 0.58
N SER A 28 -12.12 6.62 1.75
CA SER A 28 -10.82 7.26 1.91
C SER A 28 -9.71 6.35 1.39
N MET A 29 -9.72 5.07 1.75
CA MET A 29 -8.79 4.05 1.24
C MET A 29 -8.90 3.90 -0.28
N ALA A 30 -10.12 3.75 -0.81
CA ALA A 30 -10.33 3.60 -2.24
C ALA A 30 -9.77 4.80 -3.02
N ARG A 31 -9.97 6.01 -2.50
CA ARG A 31 -9.43 7.25 -3.10
C ARG A 31 -7.91 7.30 -2.99
N HIS A 32 -7.34 6.91 -1.85
CA HIS A 32 -5.89 6.82 -1.65
C HIS A 32 -5.25 5.87 -2.66
N TYR A 33 -5.76 4.63 -2.77
CA TYR A 33 -5.24 3.63 -3.69
C TYR A 33 -5.40 4.04 -5.15
N ALA A 34 -6.56 4.56 -5.55
CA ALA A 34 -6.79 5.06 -6.90
C ALA A 34 -5.84 6.18 -7.29
N ARG A 35 -5.46 7.07 -6.35
CA ARG A 35 -4.57 8.21 -6.62
C ARG A 35 -3.09 7.87 -6.58
N THR A 36 -2.72 6.88 -5.76
CA THR A 36 -1.33 6.49 -5.52
C THR A 36 -0.91 5.36 -6.46
N TYR A 37 -1.71 4.29 -6.55
CA TYR A 37 -1.37 3.06 -7.27
C TYR A 37 -2.16 2.86 -8.56
N GLY A 38 -3.33 3.50 -8.70
CA GLY A 38 -4.17 3.37 -9.90
C GLY A 38 -4.54 1.91 -10.15
N SER A 39 -4.31 1.40 -11.36
CA SER A 39 -4.63 0.00 -11.71
C SER A 39 -3.94 -1.04 -10.83
N ASN A 40 -2.76 -0.72 -10.28
CA ASN A 40 -2.03 -1.62 -9.38
C ASN A 40 -2.70 -1.82 -8.01
N SER A 41 -3.71 -1.01 -7.68
CA SER A 41 -4.51 -1.21 -6.47
C SER A 41 -5.19 -2.60 -6.46
N GLU A 42 -5.49 -3.15 -7.63
CA GLU A 42 -6.01 -4.52 -7.72
C GLU A 42 -4.98 -5.55 -7.29
N LEU A 43 -3.69 -5.35 -7.57
CA LEU A 43 -2.63 -6.26 -7.14
C LEU A 43 -2.43 -6.20 -5.62
N LEU A 44 -2.45 -4.99 -5.05
CA LEU A 44 -2.38 -4.77 -3.61
C LEU A 44 -3.52 -5.47 -2.87
N LEU A 45 -4.75 -5.36 -3.40
CA LEU A 45 -5.94 -5.93 -2.77
C LEU A 45 -6.28 -7.35 -3.26
N ALA A 46 -5.57 -7.90 -4.25
CA ALA A 46 -5.90 -9.21 -4.85
C ALA A 46 -5.88 -10.35 -3.82
N GLU A 47 -4.94 -10.29 -2.88
CA GLU A 47 -4.80 -11.28 -1.81
C GLU A 47 -5.73 -11.01 -0.62
N ALA A 48 -6.33 -9.82 -0.52
CA ALA A 48 -7.15 -9.40 0.61
C ALA A 48 -8.65 -9.51 0.30
N ALA A 49 -9.39 -10.26 1.13
CA ALA A 49 -10.85 -10.37 1.04
C ALA A 49 -11.57 -9.54 2.10
N SER A 50 -10.85 -9.06 3.12
CA SER A 50 -11.37 -8.29 4.23
C SER A 50 -10.33 -7.33 4.78
N VAL A 51 -10.75 -6.36 5.61
CA VAL A 51 -9.82 -5.45 6.31
C VAL A 51 -8.86 -6.23 7.21
N ALA A 52 -9.28 -7.37 7.75
CA ALA A 52 -8.41 -8.22 8.56
C ALA A 52 -7.28 -8.86 7.74
N ASP A 53 -7.51 -9.13 6.45
CA ASP A 53 -6.50 -9.67 5.55
C ASP A 53 -5.48 -8.62 5.10
N LEU A 54 -5.77 -7.32 5.31
CA LEU A 54 -4.80 -6.26 5.07
C LEU A 54 -3.66 -6.26 6.09
N GLY A 55 -3.81 -7.00 7.20
CA GLY A 55 -2.80 -7.18 8.24
C GLY A 55 -2.79 -6.08 9.28
N GLU A 56 -1.60 -5.76 9.80
CA GLU A 56 -1.44 -4.73 10.83
C GLU A 56 -1.79 -3.33 10.29
N ASP A 57 -2.58 -2.55 11.05
CA ASP A 57 -2.82 -1.13 10.79
C ASP A 57 -1.75 -0.30 11.49
N PHE A 58 -0.85 0.31 10.71
CA PHE A 58 0.18 1.21 11.25
C PHE A 58 -0.38 2.59 11.58
N GLY A 59 -1.59 2.93 11.10
CA GLY A 59 -2.26 4.20 11.32
C GLY A 59 -2.61 4.92 10.02
N HIS A 60 -3.65 5.77 10.09
CA HIS A 60 -4.15 6.54 8.94
C HIS A 60 -4.50 5.66 7.72
N GLU A 61 -5.07 4.48 7.98
CA GLU A 61 -5.43 3.49 6.95
C GLU A 61 -4.22 2.97 6.15
N PHE A 62 -3.01 3.08 6.72
CA PHE A 62 -1.78 2.50 6.17
C PHE A 62 -1.59 1.08 6.73
N TYR A 63 -1.94 0.09 5.93
CA TYR A 63 -1.92 -1.31 6.32
C TYR A 63 -0.65 -2.05 5.86
N GLU A 64 -0.38 -3.17 6.50
CA GLU A 64 0.69 -4.10 6.15
C GLU A 64 0.66 -4.54 4.68
N ALA A 65 -0.51 -4.81 4.10
CA ALA A 65 -0.63 -5.17 2.69
C ALA A 65 -0.08 -4.08 1.75
N GLU A 66 -0.31 -2.80 2.07
CA GLU A 66 0.22 -1.68 1.30
C GLU A 66 1.74 -1.60 1.44
N LEU A 67 2.26 -1.75 2.66
CA LEU A 67 3.70 -1.75 2.91
C LEU A 67 4.41 -2.93 2.23
N LYS A 68 3.81 -4.12 2.25
CA LYS A 68 4.29 -5.32 1.54
C LYS A 68 4.35 -5.07 0.04
N TYR A 69 3.27 -4.53 -0.54
CA TYR A 69 3.23 -4.15 -1.96
C TYR A 69 4.36 -3.16 -2.32
N LEU A 70 4.59 -2.14 -1.48
CA LEU A 70 5.66 -1.16 -1.68
C LEU A 70 7.06 -1.80 -1.66
N VAL A 71 7.31 -2.76 -0.78
CA VAL A 71 8.58 -3.49 -0.72
C VAL A 71 8.77 -4.38 -1.95
N GLU A 72 7.74 -5.14 -2.34
CA GLU A 72 7.82 -6.12 -3.42
C GLU A 72 7.82 -5.51 -4.83
N HIS A 73 7.13 -4.39 -5.03
CA HIS A 73 6.91 -3.82 -6.35
C HIS A 73 7.50 -2.42 -6.56
N GLU A 74 7.77 -1.66 -5.48
CA GLU A 74 8.29 -0.29 -5.58
C GLU A 74 9.70 -0.11 -5.01
N TRP A 75 10.36 -1.22 -4.65
CA TRP A 75 11.71 -1.29 -4.07
C TRP A 75 11.90 -0.43 -2.81
N VAL A 76 10.85 -0.32 -1.99
CA VAL A 76 10.95 0.34 -0.69
C VAL A 76 11.84 -0.49 0.23
N ARG A 77 12.93 0.10 0.70
CA ARG A 77 13.86 -0.54 1.66
C ARG A 77 13.93 0.20 3.00
N THR A 78 13.56 1.47 3.01
CA THR A 78 13.62 2.33 4.21
C THR A 78 12.26 2.91 4.53
N LEU A 79 12.09 3.29 5.81
CA LEU A 79 10.90 3.99 6.27
C LEU A 79 10.63 5.23 5.40
N GLU A 80 11.68 6.02 5.12
CA GLU A 80 11.55 7.25 4.35
C GLU A 80 11.06 7.00 2.91
N ASP A 81 11.51 5.92 2.28
CA ASP A 81 11.01 5.54 0.96
C ASP A 81 9.50 5.28 1.00
N ALA A 82 9.03 4.57 2.04
CA ALA A 82 7.61 4.28 2.23
C ALA A 82 6.79 5.55 2.51
N ILE A 83 7.16 6.33 3.53
CA ILE A 83 6.29 7.36 4.13
C ILE A 83 6.49 8.78 3.58
N TRP A 84 7.59 9.05 2.85
CA TRP A 84 7.89 10.36 2.28
C TRP A 84 7.99 10.36 0.76
N ARG A 85 8.51 9.29 0.15
CA ARG A 85 8.71 9.23 -1.31
C ARG A 85 7.54 8.58 -2.04
N ARG A 86 7.07 7.41 -1.56
CA ARG A 86 5.98 6.66 -2.20
C ARG A 86 4.63 7.09 -1.69
N THR A 87 4.50 7.14 -0.38
CA THR A 87 3.31 7.68 0.29
C THR A 87 3.70 8.98 0.98
N LYS A 88 2.72 9.83 1.29
CA LYS A 88 2.93 11.02 2.15
C LYS A 88 2.39 10.77 3.57
N GLN A 89 2.39 9.51 3.99
CA GLN A 89 1.83 9.10 5.27
C GLN A 89 2.65 9.60 6.47
N GLY A 90 3.92 9.96 6.25
CA GLY A 90 4.77 10.55 7.29
C GLY A 90 4.25 11.88 7.85
N MET A 91 3.32 12.53 7.14
CA MET A 91 2.63 13.73 7.66
C MET A 91 1.57 13.43 8.72
N TRP A 92 1.07 12.20 8.78
CA TRP A 92 -0.05 11.79 9.64
C TRP A 92 0.38 10.79 10.72
N LEU A 93 1.40 9.98 10.44
CA LEU A 93 1.92 8.97 11.34
C LEU A 93 2.74 9.61 12.47
N ASN A 94 2.50 9.18 13.70
CA ASN A 94 3.30 9.56 14.86
C ASN A 94 4.62 8.78 14.92
N ASP A 95 5.55 9.20 15.79
CA ASP A 95 6.89 8.59 15.91
C ASP A 95 6.83 7.09 16.28
N GLN A 96 5.85 6.67 17.07
CA GLN A 96 5.69 5.25 17.45
C GLN A 96 5.23 4.40 16.27
N GLN A 97 4.32 4.93 15.44
CA GLN A 97 3.85 4.27 14.22
C GLN A 97 4.96 4.20 13.17
N GLN A 98 5.74 5.27 13.02
CA GLN A 98 6.91 5.29 12.17
C GLN A 98 7.97 4.27 12.61
N ALA A 99 8.24 4.16 13.91
CA ALA A 99 9.13 3.14 14.45
C ALA A 99 8.61 1.73 14.14
N ARG A 100 7.29 1.50 14.26
CA ARG A 100 6.66 0.21 13.97
C ARG A 100 6.80 -0.21 12.50
N ILE A 101 6.61 0.73 11.57
CA ILE A 101 6.86 0.50 10.12
C ILE A 101 8.33 0.18 9.88
N GLY A 102 9.25 0.89 10.55
CA GLY A 102 10.69 0.62 10.48
C GLY A 102 11.07 -0.78 10.96
N GLU A 103 10.49 -1.24 12.08
CA GLU A 103 10.67 -2.61 12.59
C GLU A 103 10.14 -3.64 11.59
N TRP A 104 8.96 -3.40 11.02
CA TRP A 104 8.36 -4.29 10.03
C TRP A 104 9.23 -4.39 8.78
N LEU A 105 9.72 -3.25 8.27
CA LEU A 105 10.62 -3.19 7.12
C LEU A 105 11.93 -3.92 7.40
N ALA A 106 12.52 -3.78 8.58
CA ALA A 106 13.73 -4.52 8.95
C ALA A 106 13.52 -6.04 8.92
N GLN A 107 12.33 -6.52 9.26
CA GLN A 107 11.98 -7.94 9.25
C GLN A 107 11.67 -8.49 7.84
N HIS A 108 11.12 -7.66 6.95
CA HIS A 108 10.61 -8.09 5.64
C HIS A 108 11.52 -7.69 4.45
N ALA A 109 12.12 -6.50 4.46
CA ALA A 109 13.02 -6.06 3.39
C ALA A 109 14.29 -6.91 3.31
N GLY A 110 14.78 -7.44 4.44
CA GLY A 110 15.90 -8.38 4.48
C GLY A 110 15.55 -9.80 4.00
N LYS A 111 14.27 -10.19 3.99
CA LYS A 111 13.83 -11.51 3.49
C LYS A 111 13.66 -11.55 1.98
N SER A 112 13.35 -10.42 1.34
CA SER A 112 13.22 -10.35 -0.13
C SER A 112 14.52 -10.75 -0.84
N GLU A 113 15.70 -10.44 -0.25
CA GLU A 113 17.00 -10.88 -0.76
C GLU A 113 17.23 -12.41 -0.63
N LEU A 114 16.55 -13.10 0.29
CA LEU A 114 16.61 -14.56 0.44
C LEU A 114 15.66 -15.30 -0.51
N SER A 115 14.57 -14.68 -0.98
CA SER A 115 13.60 -15.32 -1.88
C SER A 115 14.04 -15.36 -3.34
N LEU A 116 14.96 -14.49 -3.76
CA LEU A 116 15.55 -14.49 -5.12
C LEU A 116 16.74 -15.46 -5.27
N ALA A 117 17.12 -16.14 -4.18
CA ALA A 117 18.21 -17.11 -4.16
C ALA A 117 17.73 -18.59 -4.22
N SER A 118 16.46 -18.84 -4.56
CA SER A 118 15.89 -20.19 -4.70
C SER A 118 15.48 -20.51 -6.13
#